data_AF-A0A5S3Z1M1-F1
#
_entry.id   AF-A0A5S3Z1M1-F1
#
_cell.length_a   1.000
_cell.length_b   1.000
_cell.length_c   1.000
_cell.angle_alpha   90.00
_cell.angle_beta   90.00
_cell.angle_gamma   90.00
#
_symmetry.space_group_name_H-M   'P 1'
#
loop_
_entity.id
_entity.type
_entity.pdbx_description
1 polymer ?
#
loop_
_entity_poly.entity_id
_entity_poly.type
_entity_poly.pdbx_seq_one_letter_code
_entity_poly.pdbx_strand_id
1 'polypeptide(L)'
;MNNRGFTLVELIITIILIGVLAVTAIPRFLGSNNEDVYTLRDRTLAMIRSIQLQAMHNLNSNNCVKITTTLVAPPANQNCANPISTAFDDYLVVDSTGTDITFTTTDNNGGSFNSLSFNHLGQPDINCAKTCRVQVGNQAVCISGEGALYGC
;
A
#
# COMPACT_ATOMS: atom_id res chain seq x y z
N MET A 1 -25.79 17.21 52.20
CA MET A 1 -25.32 16.42 51.04
C MET A 1 -26.35 16.60 49.94
N ASN A 2 -26.10 17.51 48.99
CA ASN A 2 -27.05 17.79 47.90
C ASN A 2 -26.87 16.78 46.77
N ASN A 3 -27.82 15.85 46.65
CA ASN A 3 -27.97 15.03 45.45
C ASN A 3 -28.37 15.94 44.28
N ARG A 4 -27.41 16.31 43.43
CA ARG A 4 -27.68 16.94 42.14
C ARG A 4 -28.13 15.83 41.17
N GLY A 5 -29.44 15.61 41.12
CA GLY A 5 -30.05 14.75 40.10
C GLY A 5 -30.16 15.48 38.76
N PHE A 6 -29.99 14.75 37.67
CA PHE A 6 -30.34 15.22 36.33
C PHE A 6 -31.85 15.50 36.25
N THR A 7 -32.25 16.57 35.58
CA THR A 7 -33.67 16.77 35.26
C THR A 7 -34.10 15.81 34.15
N LEU A 8 -35.38 15.46 34.11
CA LEU A 8 -35.93 14.58 33.07
C LEU A 8 -35.67 15.13 31.65
N VAL A 9 -35.78 16.46 31.49
CA VAL A 9 -35.52 17.13 30.21
C VAL A 9 -34.04 17.05 29.82
N GLU A 10 -33.14 17.20 30.78
CA GLU A 10 -31.69 17.11 30.53
C GLU A 10 -31.28 15.69 30.12
N LEU A 11 -31.93 14.66 30.69
CA LEU A 11 -31.75 13.28 30.25
C LEU A 11 -32.23 13.06 28.81
N ILE A 12 -33.39 13.63 28.43
CA ILE A 12 -33.93 13.48 27.07
C ILE A 12 -33.00 14.16 26.04
N ILE A 13 -32.52 15.36 26.34
CA ILE A 13 -31.64 16.09 25.42
C ILE A 13 -30.30 15.36 25.25
N THR A 14 -29.75 14.77 26.33
CA THR A 14 -28.48 14.03 26.25
C THR A 14 -28.60 12.74 25.45
N ILE A 15 -29.68 11.95 25.58
CA ILE A 15 -29.87 10.75 24.74
C ILE A 15 -30.07 11.11 23.27
N ILE A 16 -30.74 12.23 22.97
CA ILE A 16 -30.90 12.71 21.58
C ILE A 16 -29.54 13.12 21.01
N LEU A 17 -28.74 13.88 21.76
CA LEU A 17 -27.40 14.29 21.36
C LEU A 17 -26.49 13.08 21.10
N ILE A 18 -26.47 12.11 22.03
CA ILE A 18 -25.68 10.88 21.86
C ILE A 18 -26.19 10.09 20.65
N GLY A 19 -27.51 10.04 20.42
CA GLY A 19 -28.09 9.38 19.24
C GLY A 19 -27.62 9.99 17.92
N VAL A 20 -27.62 11.32 17.79
CA VAL A 20 -27.15 12.01 16.57
C VAL A 20 -25.65 11.82 16.36
N LEU A 21 -24.86 11.88 17.43
CA LEU A 21 -23.42 11.63 17.37
C LEU A 21 -23.11 10.17 17.02
N ALA A 22 -23.88 9.21 17.54
CA ALA A 22 -23.70 7.80 17.27
C ALA A 22 -23.90 7.48 15.77
N VAL A 23 -24.96 7.99 15.15
CA VAL A 23 -25.24 7.75 13.72
C VAL A 23 -24.15 8.31 12.80
N THR A 24 -23.45 9.37 13.21
CA THR A 24 -22.40 10.00 12.41
C THR A 24 -20.99 9.48 12.72
N ALA A 25 -20.69 9.16 13.98
CA ALA A 25 -19.37 8.72 14.42
C ALA A 25 -19.13 7.20 14.21
N ILE A 26 -20.15 6.36 14.45
CA ILE A 26 -20.03 4.90 14.33
C ILE A 26 -19.60 4.44 12.92
N PRO A 27 -20.25 4.87 11.82
CA PRO A 27 -19.85 4.40 10.49
C PRO A 27 -18.42 4.84 10.12
N ARG A 28 -18.00 6.02 10.58
CA ARG A 28 -16.64 6.52 10.35
C ARG A 28 -15.58 5.77 11.16
N PHE A 29 -15.93 5.31 12.36
CA PHE A 29 -15.04 4.51 13.21
C PHE A 29 -14.92 3.05 12.73
N LEU A 30 -16.00 2.48 12.18
CA LEU A 30 -15.98 1.12 11.62
C LEU A 30 -15.40 1.06 10.21
N GLY A 31 -15.53 2.13 9.42
CA GLY A 31 -15.12 2.18 8.01
C GLY A 31 -13.64 2.49 7.75
N SER A 32 -12.82 2.77 8.77
CA SER A 32 -11.47 3.32 8.55
C SER A 32 -10.37 2.29 8.26
N ASN A 33 -10.64 0.99 8.40
CA ASN A 33 -9.58 -0.03 8.38
C ASN A 33 -9.67 -1.00 7.19
N ASN A 34 -10.69 -0.85 6.33
CA ASN A 34 -10.78 -1.61 5.10
C ASN A 34 -10.20 -0.75 3.97
N GLU A 35 -8.88 -0.74 3.87
CA GLU A 35 -8.22 -0.13 2.73
C GLU A 35 -8.67 -0.86 1.45
N ASP A 36 -9.31 -0.14 0.54
CA ASP A 36 -9.80 -0.73 -0.70
C ASP A 36 -8.64 -1.31 -1.53
N VAL A 37 -8.88 -2.48 -2.12
CA VAL A 37 -7.92 -3.16 -3.02
C VAL A 37 -7.44 -2.22 -4.14
N TYR A 38 -8.33 -1.35 -4.63
CA TYR A 38 -8.01 -0.34 -5.64
C TYR A 38 -7.04 0.72 -5.12
N THR A 39 -7.23 1.20 -3.89
CA THR A 39 -6.34 2.15 -3.25
C THR A 39 -4.95 1.55 -3.04
N LEU A 40 -4.87 0.30 -2.58
CA LEU A 40 -3.59 -0.42 -2.45
C LEU A 40 -2.91 -0.61 -3.82
N ARG A 41 -3.67 -0.96 -4.87
CA ARG A 41 -3.14 -1.06 -6.23
C ARG A 41 -2.58 0.27 -6.71
N ASP A 42 -3.28 1.37 -6.50
CA ASP A 42 -2.83 2.68 -6.96
C ASP A 42 -1.62 3.18 -6.16
N ARG A 43 -1.55 2.88 -4.85
CA ARG A 43 -0.36 3.15 -4.02
C ARG A 43 0.85 2.32 -4.47
N THR A 44 0.68 1.02 -4.71
CA THR A 44 1.77 0.18 -5.23
C THR A 44 2.26 0.67 -6.59
N LEU A 45 1.35 1.04 -7.50
CA LEU A 45 1.69 1.61 -8.79
C LEU A 45 2.47 2.94 -8.67
N ALA A 46 2.00 3.86 -7.82
CA ALA A 46 2.66 5.14 -7.57
C ALA A 46 4.06 4.95 -6.96
N MET A 47 4.18 4.04 -5.99
CA MET A 47 5.44 3.75 -5.32
C MET A 47 6.46 3.14 -6.29
N ILE A 48 6.08 2.13 -7.09
CA ILE A 48 6.97 1.52 -8.08
C ILE A 48 7.42 2.56 -9.11
N ARG A 49 6.53 3.44 -9.57
CA ARG A 49 6.87 4.56 -10.47
C ARG A 49 7.88 5.52 -9.85
N SER A 50 7.75 5.82 -8.57
CA SER A 50 8.70 6.71 -7.88
C SER A 50 10.12 6.13 -7.88
N ILE A 51 10.25 4.82 -7.68
CA ILE A 51 11.54 4.11 -7.66
C ILE A 51 12.11 3.98 -9.08
N GLN A 52 11.26 3.76 -10.09
CA GLN A 52 11.67 3.81 -11.50
C GLN A 52 12.28 5.18 -11.86
N LEU A 53 11.61 6.27 -11.48
CA LEU A 53 12.13 7.64 -11.71
C LEU A 53 13.45 7.87 -10.96
N GLN A 54 13.55 7.37 -9.73
CA GLN A 54 14.78 7.48 -8.96
C GLN A 54 15.95 6.71 -9.62
N ALA A 55 15.71 5.53 -10.19
CA ALA A 55 16.72 4.76 -10.91
C ALA A 55 17.20 5.44 -12.21
N MET A 56 16.31 6.22 -12.86
CA MET A 56 16.68 7.04 -14.02
C MET A 56 17.52 8.26 -13.64
N HIS A 57 17.31 8.82 -12.44
CA HIS A 57 18.04 10.00 -11.96
C HIS A 57 19.38 9.64 -11.32
N ASN A 58 19.50 8.46 -10.72
CA ASN A 58 20.67 8.08 -9.95
C ASN A 58 21.36 6.86 -10.55
N LEU A 59 22.51 7.11 -11.20
CA LEU A 59 23.27 6.08 -11.90
C LEU A 59 24.04 5.12 -10.96
N ASN A 60 24.22 5.49 -9.70
CA ASN A 60 25.08 4.76 -8.76
C ASN A 60 24.32 4.12 -7.60
N SER A 61 22.99 4.29 -7.53
CA SER A 61 22.20 3.76 -6.42
C SER A 61 21.44 2.50 -6.82
N ASN A 62 21.66 1.44 -6.05
CA ASN A 62 21.04 0.13 -6.22
C ASN A 62 19.62 0.15 -5.63
N ASN A 63 18.76 0.96 -6.23
CA ASN A 63 17.39 1.15 -5.80
C ASN A 63 16.51 0.01 -6.30
N CYS A 64 15.83 -0.67 -5.38
CA CYS A 64 14.84 -1.68 -5.70
C CYS A 64 13.71 -1.65 -4.69
N VAL A 65 12.64 -2.31 -5.08
CA VAL A 65 11.50 -2.66 -4.26
C VAL A 65 11.67 -4.11 -3.82
N LYS A 66 11.39 -4.40 -2.55
CA LYS A 66 11.16 -5.78 -2.09
C LYS A 66 9.67 -6.01 -1.88
N ILE A 67 9.23 -7.19 -2.28
CA ILE A 67 7.83 -7.61 -2.23
C ILE A 67 7.75 -8.88 -1.40
N THR A 68 6.95 -8.80 -0.34
CA THR A 68 6.52 -9.91 0.52
C THR A 68 5.00 -10.03 0.42
N THR A 69 4.42 -11.13 0.90
CA THR A 69 2.98 -11.40 0.85
C THR A 69 2.10 -10.32 1.48
N THR A 70 2.63 -9.51 2.40
CA THR A 70 1.87 -8.47 3.11
C THR A 70 2.50 -7.09 3.02
N LEU A 71 3.68 -6.96 2.39
CA LEU A 71 4.45 -5.73 2.43
C LEU A 71 5.20 -5.51 1.13
N VAL A 72 5.07 -4.31 0.58
CA VAL A 72 5.83 -3.82 -0.58
C VAL A 72 6.53 -2.54 -0.17
N ALA A 73 7.86 -2.58 -0.05
CA ALA A 73 8.65 -1.45 0.42
C ALA A 73 10.11 -1.53 -0.05
N PRO A 74 10.86 -0.41 -0.03
CA PRO A 74 12.29 -0.42 -0.25
C PRO A 74 13.04 -1.22 0.84
N PRO A 75 14.22 -1.77 0.53
CA PRO A 75 15.08 -2.39 1.52
C PRO A 75 15.79 -1.36 2.40
N ALA A 76 16.26 -1.77 3.58
CA ALA A 76 16.99 -0.89 4.50
C ALA A 76 18.19 -0.20 3.81
N ASN A 77 18.37 1.09 4.06
CA ASN A 77 19.39 1.94 3.44
C ASN A 77 19.32 1.98 1.89
N GLN A 78 18.17 1.66 1.30
CA GLN A 78 17.95 1.61 -0.16
C GLN A 78 18.97 0.71 -0.88
N ASN A 79 19.38 -0.39 -0.25
CA ASN A 79 20.30 -1.37 -0.83
C ASN A 79 19.60 -2.73 -0.99
N CYS A 80 19.54 -3.24 -2.22
CA CYS A 80 18.88 -4.50 -2.56
C CYS A 80 19.39 -5.74 -1.83
N ALA A 81 20.61 -5.71 -1.29
CA ALA A 81 21.13 -6.79 -0.46
C ALA A 81 20.46 -6.86 0.92
N ASN A 82 19.95 -5.73 1.44
CA ASN A 82 19.36 -5.64 2.77
C ASN A 82 17.91 -6.13 2.79
N PRO A 83 17.38 -6.55 3.96
CA PRO A 83 15.98 -6.91 4.10
C PRO A 83 15.04 -5.73 3.81
N ILE A 84 13.77 -6.05 3.55
CA ILE A 84 12.69 -5.07 3.45
C ILE A 84 12.62 -4.24 4.75
N SER A 85 12.35 -2.93 4.63
CA SER A 85 12.28 -2.02 5.77
C SER A 85 11.03 -1.14 5.66
N THR A 86 10.36 -0.94 6.79
CA THR A 86 9.23 -0.01 6.92
C THR A 86 9.66 1.35 7.46
N ALA A 87 10.95 1.56 7.74
CA ALA A 87 11.52 2.83 8.20
C ALA A 87 11.70 3.84 7.05
N PHE A 88 10.63 4.06 6.28
CA PHE A 88 10.53 5.04 5.19
C PHE A 88 9.25 5.85 5.36
N ASP A 89 9.13 6.93 4.58
CA ASP A 89 7.87 7.68 4.51
C ASP A 89 6.72 6.78 4.03
N ASP A 90 5.51 7.08 4.50
CA ASP A 90 4.29 6.30 4.24
C ASP A 90 4.01 6.05 2.75
N TYR A 91 4.34 7.02 1.88
CA TYR A 91 4.14 6.88 0.43
C TYR A 91 5.06 5.85 -0.25
N LEU A 92 6.15 5.43 0.42
CA LEU A 92 7.08 4.41 -0.07
C LEU A 92 6.81 3.03 0.51
N VAL A 93 5.93 2.91 1.51
CA VAL A 93 5.63 1.67 2.20
C VAL A 93 4.18 1.31 1.94
N VAL A 94 3.95 0.21 1.23
CA VAL A 94 2.61 -0.34 1.07
C VAL A 94 2.49 -1.58 1.94
N ASP A 95 1.80 -1.41 3.06
CA ASP A 95 1.54 -2.46 4.03
C ASP A 95 0.07 -2.89 3.95
N SER A 96 -0.16 -4.20 3.85
CA SER A 96 -1.49 -4.80 3.92
C SER A 96 -1.73 -5.59 5.20
N THR A 97 -0.83 -5.49 6.19
CA THR A 97 -0.99 -6.12 7.50
C THR A 97 -2.26 -5.61 8.19
N GLY A 98 -3.14 -6.54 8.57
CA GLY A 98 -4.47 -6.21 9.11
C GLY A 98 -5.60 -6.21 8.08
N THR A 99 -5.30 -6.46 6.81
CA THR A 99 -6.31 -6.72 5.75
C THR A 99 -6.20 -8.16 5.24
N ASP A 100 -7.24 -8.67 4.59
CA ASP A 100 -7.22 -9.98 3.90
C ASP A 100 -6.52 -9.91 2.52
N ILE A 101 -5.87 -8.79 2.20
CA ILE A 101 -5.24 -8.53 0.91
C ILE A 101 -3.79 -9.02 0.94
N THR A 102 -3.43 -9.86 -0.02
CA THR A 102 -2.06 -10.37 -0.18
C THR A 102 -1.42 -9.89 -1.47
N PHE A 103 -0.10 -9.73 -1.42
CA PHE A 103 0.72 -9.44 -2.58
C PHE A 103 1.32 -10.73 -3.14
N THR A 104 1.16 -10.93 -4.43
CA THR A 104 1.83 -12.01 -5.17
C THR A 104 2.47 -11.45 -6.42
N THR A 105 3.56 -12.05 -6.85
CA THR A 105 4.32 -11.58 -8.00
C THR A 105 4.44 -12.71 -9.01
N THR A 106 4.37 -12.37 -10.28
CA THR A 106 4.46 -13.34 -11.37
C THR A 106 5.27 -12.76 -12.51
N ASP A 107 6.35 -13.44 -12.87
CA ASP A 107 7.19 -13.13 -14.02
C ASP A 107 6.58 -13.63 -15.34
N ASN A 108 7.29 -13.43 -16.44
CA ASN A 108 6.84 -13.85 -17.77
C ASN A 108 6.61 -15.36 -17.93
N ASN A 109 7.25 -16.19 -17.10
CA ASN A 109 7.20 -17.65 -17.16
C ASN A 109 6.31 -18.25 -16.06
N GLY A 110 5.61 -17.42 -15.28
CA GLY A 110 4.78 -17.88 -14.16
C GLY A 110 5.55 -18.08 -12.85
N GLY A 111 6.83 -17.70 -12.79
CA GLY A 111 7.66 -17.74 -11.58
C GLY A 111 7.37 -16.55 -10.66
N SER A 112 7.62 -16.70 -9.35
CA SER A 112 7.53 -15.61 -8.38
C SER A 112 8.85 -14.86 -8.24
N PHE A 113 8.78 -13.55 -8.02
CA PHE A 113 9.95 -12.71 -7.73
C PHE A 113 9.74 -11.86 -6.48
N ASN A 114 10.77 -11.71 -5.65
CA ASN A 114 10.66 -10.99 -4.37
C ASN A 114 11.32 -9.62 -4.40
N SER A 115 11.95 -9.25 -5.52
CA SER A 115 12.64 -7.98 -5.70
C SER A 115 12.44 -7.46 -7.12
N LEU A 116 12.31 -6.14 -7.24
CA LEU A 116 12.16 -5.43 -8.50
C LEU A 116 13.09 -4.21 -8.50
N SER A 117 14.06 -4.19 -9.41
CA SER A 117 14.94 -3.06 -9.70
C SER A 117 14.66 -2.54 -11.11
N PHE A 118 15.05 -1.29 -11.36
CA PHE A 118 15.00 -0.68 -12.69
C PHE A 118 16.41 -0.26 -13.11
N ASN A 119 16.71 -0.37 -14.40
CA ASN A 119 17.92 0.21 -14.97
C ASN A 119 17.76 1.72 -15.20
N HIS A 120 18.82 2.40 -15.65
CA HIS A 120 18.80 3.85 -15.92
C HIS A 120 17.93 4.27 -17.11
N LEU A 121 17.43 3.31 -17.89
CA LEU A 121 16.44 3.52 -18.95
C LEU A 121 15.01 3.34 -18.45
N GLY A 122 14.82 3.04 -17.16
CA GLY A 122 13.51 2.78 -16.56
C GLY A 122 12.95 1.39 -16.89
N GLN A 123 13.74 0.47 -17.41
CA GLN A 123 13.32 -0.90 -17.70
C GLN A 123 13.55 -1.80 -16.49
N PRO A 124 12.68 -2.79 -16.23
CA PRO A 124 12.83 -3.69 -15.11
C PRO A 124 14.03 -4.63 -15.31
N ASP A 125 14.84 -4.82 -14.26
CA ASP A 125 15.98 -5.75 -14.22
C ASP A 125 15.51 -7.17 -13.80
N ILE A 126 14.39 -7.60 -14.35
CA ILE A 126 13.80 -8.93 -14.20
C ILE A 126 13.26 -9.40 -15.54
N ASN A 127 13.05 -10.70 -15.70
CA ASN A 127 12.64 -11.29 -16.98
C ASN A 127 11.16 -11.01 -17.30
N CYS A 128 10.86 -9.78 -17.75
CA CYS A 128 9.54 -9.29 -18.11
C CYS A 128 9.35 -9.18 -19.62
N ALA A 129 9.73 -10.19 -20.41
CA ALA A 129 9.68 -10.12 -21.88
C ALA A 129 8.29 -9.76 -22.46
N LYS A 130 7.19 -10.16 -21.81
CA LYS A 130 5.82 -9.69 -22.12
C LYS A 130 5.30 -8.76 -21.03
N THR A 131 4.92 -9.34 -19.90
CA THR A 131 4.30 -8.61 -18.78
C THR A 131 4.57 -9.35 -17.48
N CYS A 132 5.24 -8.69 -16.53
CA CYS A 132 5.25 -9.12 -15.14
C CYS A 132 4.07 -8.50 -14.40
N ARG A 133 3.60 -9.18 -13.36
CA ARG A 133 2.44 -8.74 -12.57
C ARG A 133 2.79 -8.73 -11.10
N VAL A 134 2.40 -7.65 -10.42
CA VAL A 134 2.35 -7.54 -8.96
C VAL A 134 0.88 -7.51 -8.59
N GLN A 135 0.36 -8.64 -8.18
CA GLN A 135 -1.04 -8.81 -7.82
C GLN A 135 -1.27 -8.38 -6.37
N VAL A 136 -2.32 -7.59 -6.19
CA VAL A 136 -2.79 -6.99 -4.94
C VAL A 136 -4.21 -7.52 -4.73
N GLY A 137 -4.36 -8.64 -4.03
CA GLY A 137 -5.64 -9.34 -3.92
C GLY A 137 -6.24 -9.71 -5.29
N ASN A 138 -7.36 -9.09 -5.65
CA ASN A 138 -8.07 -9.31 -6.92
C ASN A 138 -7.73 -8.30 -8.03
N GLN A 139 -6.77 -7.41 -7.81
CA GLN A 139 -6.29 -6.45 -8.79
C GLN A 139 -4.79 -6.65 -9.05
N ALA A 140 -4.24 -6.11 -10.13
CA ALA A 140 -2.81 -6.23 -10.37
C ALA A 140 -2.19 -4.94 -10.94
N VAL A 141 -0.90 -4.78 -10.69
CA VAL A 141 -0.05 -3.82 -11.38
C VAL A 141 0.79 -4.60 -12.38
N CYS A 142 0.69 -4.23 -13.66
CA CYS A 142 1.48 -4.82 -14.73
C CYS A 142 2.70 -3.97 -15.06
N ILE A 143 3.79 -4.68 -15.36
CA ILE A 143 5.09 -4.13 -15.71
C ILE A 143 5.46 -4.72 -17.07
N SER A 144 5.56 -3.87 -18.09
CA SER A 144 6.09 -4.26 -19.40
C SER A 144 7.62 -4.38 -19.35
N GLY A 145 8.18 -5.25 -20.20
CA GLY A 145 9.64 -5.33 -20.39
C GLY A 145 10.27 -4.03 -20.89
N GLU A 146 9.47 -3.15 -21.51
CA GLU A 146 9.92 -1.82 -21.94
C GLU A 146 9.85 -0.76 -20.82
N GLY A 147 9.41 -1.13 -19.60
CA GLY A 147 9.34 -0.22 -18.45
C GLY A 147 7.98 0.47 -18.25
N ALA A 148 6.97 0.14 -19.06
CA ALA A 148 5.61 0.67 -18.86
C ALA A 148 4.95 0.07 -17.62
N LEU A 149 4.41 0.93 -16.74
CA LEU A 149 3.70 0.56 -15.51
C LEU A 149 2.23 0.97 -15.60
N TYR A 150 1.31 0.01 -15.47
CA TYR A 150 -0.14 0.24 -15.58
C TYR A 150 -0.96 -0.74 -14.74
N GLY A 151 -2.23 -0.39 -14.50
CA GLY A 151 -3.17 -1.28 -13.82
C GLY A 151 -3.67 -2.40 -14.75
N CYS A 152 -3.74 -3.60 -14.19
CA CYS A 152 -4.38 -4.79 -14.73
C CYS A 152 -5.39 -5.33 -13.71
#